data_AF-A0A855XX03-F1
#
_entry.id   AF-A0A855XX03-F1
#
_cell.length_a   1.000
_cell.length_b   1.000
_cell.length_c   1.000
_cell.angle_alpha   90.00
_cell.angle_beta   90.00
_cell.angle_gamma   90.00
#
_symmetry.space_group_name_H-M   'P 1'
#
loop_
_entity.id
_entity.type
_entity.pdbx_description
1 polymer ?
#
loop_
_entity_poly.entity_id
_entity_poly.type
_entity_poly.pdbx_seq_one_letter_code
_entity_poly.pdbx_strand_id
1 'polypeptide(L)' 'MTQININPSTSEDSEYVRQQLIAFNAAHVSEELRHRYEELNFNIKNEAGEIAAGVLSTLCWN' A
#
# COMPACT_ATOMS: atom_id res chain seq x y z
N MET A 1 -36.94 15.93 0.43
CA MET A 1 -35.87 14.92 0.42
C MET A 1 -34.97 15.23 -0.76
N THR A 2 -33.65 15.23 -0.56
CA THR A 2 -32.69 15.47 -1.65
C THR A 2 -32.65 14.24 -2.54
N GLN A 3 -32.87 14.42 -3.83
CA GLN A 3 -32.78 13.34 -4.81
C GLN A 3 -31.29 13.05 -5.09
N ILE A 4 -30.88 11.78 -4.97
CA ILE A 4 -29.52 11.33 -5.25
C ILE A 4 -29.55 10.50 -6.52
N ASN A 5 -28.68 10.84 -7.49
CA ASN A 5 -28.56 10.16 -8.77
C ASN A 5 -27.11 9.67 -8.96
N ILE A 6 -26.93 8.57 -9.69
CA ILE A 6 -25.60 8.06 -10.07
C ILE A 6 -25.25 8.64 -11.44
N ASN A 7 -24.08 9.27 -11.56
CA ASN A 7 -23.57 9.83 -12.81
C ASN A 7 -22.13 9.35 -13.05
N PRO A 8 -21.68 9.24 -14.31
CA PRO A 8 -20.26 9.05 -14.61
C PRO A 8 -19.42 10.22 -14.07
N SER A 9 -18.27 9.92 -13.47
CA SER A 9 -17.36 10.93 -12.94
C SER A 9 -16.57 11.63 -14.05
N THR A 10 -16.38 12.94 -13.90
CA THR A 10 -15.30 13.65 -14.61
C THR A 10 -13.94 13.31 -14.02
N SER A 11 -12.87 13.81 -14.64
CA SER A 11 -11.52 13.70 -14.07
C SER A 11 -11.40 14.41 -12.72
N GLU A 12 -12.03 15.58 -12.57
CA GLU A 12 -12.04 16.33 -11.29
C GLU A 12 -12.82 15.58 -10.21
N ASP A 13 -14.00 15.02 -10.52
CA ASP A 13 -14.78 14.24 -9.56
C ASP A 13 -14.00 13.01 -9.09
N SER A 14 -13.34 12.33 -10.02
CA SER A 14 -12.53 11.14 -9.72
C SER A 14 -11.33 11.49 -8.84
N GLU A 15 -10.68 12.62 -9.11
CA GLU A 15 -9.56 13.09 -8.31
C GLU A 15 -10.01 13.50 -6.91
N TYR A 16 -11.14 14.19 -6.78
CA TYR A 16 -11.72 14.54 -5.50
C TYR A 16 -12.00 13.28 -4.65
N VAL A 17 -12.70 12.29 -5.21
CA VAL A 17 -12.99 11.04 -4.49
C VAL A 17 -11.70 10.32 -4.09
N ARG A 18 -10.70 10.27 -4.99
CA ARG A 18 -9.39 9.68 -4.70
C ARG A 18 -8.72 10.36 -3.51
N GLN A 19 -8.66 11.70 -3.49
CA GLN A 19 -8.02 12.43 -2.40
C GLN A 19 -8.73 12.23 -1.06
N GLN A 20 -10.06 12.17 -1.06
CA GLN A 20 -10.83 11.85 0.15
C GLN A 20 -10.53 10.44 0.67
N LEU A 21 -10.39 9.45 -0.22
CA LEU A 21 -10.00 8.09 0.16
C LEU A 21 -8.58 8.02 0.70
N ILE A 22 -7.62 8.72 0.07
CA ILE A 22 -6.23 8.80 0.56
C ILE A 22 -6.21 9.42 1.97
N ALA A 23 -6.90 10.55 2.17
CA ALA A 23 -6.96 11.22 3.46
C ALA A 23 -7.58 10.34 4.55
N PHE A 24 -8.68 9.65 4.22
CA PHE A 24 -9.31 8.70 5.14
C PHE A 24 -8.35 7.56 5.50
N ASN A 25 -7.74 6.91 4.51
CA ASN A 25 -6.81 5.81 4.75
C ASN A 25 -5.61 6.26 5.58
N ALA A 26 -5.01 7.40 5.26
CA ALA A 26 -3.88 7.96 6.01
C ALA A 26 -4.23 8.25 7.47
N ALA A 27 -5.48 8.62 7.77
CA ALA A 27 -5.93 8.86 9.14
C ALA A 27 -6.15 7.57 9.96
N HIS A 28 -6.36 6.43 9.31
CA HIS A 28 -6.74 5.17 9.98
C HIS A 28 -5.67 4.08 9.91
N VAL A 29 -4.71 4.17 8.99
CA VAL A 29 -3.53 3.29 8.97
C VAL A 29 -2.63 3.66 10.15
N SER A 30 -2.11 2.66 10.86
CA SER A 30 -1.22 2.89 12.00
C SER A 30 0.01 3.69 11.56
N GLU A 31 0.47 4.60 12.42
CA GLU A 31 1.63 5.45 12.16
C GLU A 31 2.90 4.62 11.86
N GLU A 32 3.02 3.45 12.51
CA GLU A 32 4.09 2.48 12.30
C GLU A 32 4.13 1.88 10.89
N LEU A 33 3.02 1.91 10.16
CA LEU A 33 2.91 1.40 8.78
C LEU A 33 2.92 2.52 7.74
N ARG A 34 2.49 3.74 8.09
CA ARG A 34 2.40 4.90 7.18
C ARG A 34 3.71 5.32 6.52
N HIS A 35 4.84 5.01 7.16
CA HIS A 35 6.17 5.36 6.66
C HIS A 35 7.07 4.13 6.55
N ARG A 36 6.49 2.94 6.61
CA ARG A 36 7.27 1.70 6.62
C ARG A 36 7.63 1.31 5.19
N TYR A 37 8.84 1.67 4.82
CA TYR A 37 9.57 1.03 3.73
C TYR A 37 10.57 0.06 4.37
N GLU A 38 10.38 -1.23 4.15
CA GLU A 38 11.23 -2.27 4.72
C GLU A 38 11.61 -3.29 3.65
N GLU A 39 12.90 -3.60 3.55
CA GLU A 39 13.37 -4.70 2.70
C GLU A 39 13.37 -5.99 3.51
N LEU A 40 12.66 -6.98 2.99
CA LEU A 40 12.55 -8.33 3.56
C LEU A 40 13.31 -9.30 2.66
N ASN A 41 14.48 -9.72 3.13
CA ASN A 41 15.41 -10.53 2.35
C ASN A 41 15.65 -11.87 3.05
N PHE A 42 15.26 -12.97 2.39
CA PHE A 42 15.39 -14.32 2.93
C PHE A 42 16.30 -15.17 2.05
N ASN A 43 17.04 -16.08 2.67
CA ASN A 43 17.88 -17.05 1.97
C ASN A 43 17.78 -18.43 2.62
N ILE A 44 18.05 -19.45 1.82
CA ILE A 44 18.20 -20.84 2.24
C ILE A 44 19.69 -21.17 2.17
N LYS A 45 20.27 -21.67 3.27
CA LYS A 45 21.66 -22.11 3.32
C LYS A 45 21.74 -23.63 3.40
N ASN A 46 22.74 -24.22 2.74
CA ASN A 46 23.07 -25.64 2.91
C ASN A 46 23.84 -25.88 4.22
N GLU A 47 24.18 -27.14 4.51
CA GLU A 47 24.91 -27.52 5.73
C GLU A 47 26.33 -26.92 5.80
N ALA A 48 26.93 -26.58 4.66
CA ALA A 48 28.22 -25.89 4.58
C ALA A 48 28.11 -24.37 4.81
N GLY A 49 26.89 -23.84 4.98
CA GLY A 49 26.61 -22.42 5.18
C GLY A 49 26.51 -21.59 3.89
N GLU A 50 26.54 -22.22 2.72
CA GLU A 50 26.44 -21.57 1.42
C GLU A 50 24.98 -21.30 1.04
N ILE A 51 24.72 -20.16 0.40
CA ILE A 51 23.37 -19.80 -0.05
C ILE A 51 22.98 -20.65 -1.26
N ALA A 52 21.92 -21.44 -1.12
CA ALA A 52 21.37 -22.29 -2.17
C ALA A 52 20.23 -21.60 -2.95
N ALA A 53 19.50 -20.68 -2.31
CA ALA A 53 18.41 -19.90 -2.91
C ALA A 53 18.06 -18.68 -2.05
N GLY A 54 17.29 -17.73 -2.59
CA GLY A 54 16.77 -16.61 -1.82
C GLY A 54 15.59 -15.90 -2.48
N VAL A 55 14.92 -15.06 -1.69
CA VAL A 55 13.86 -14.15 -2.13
C VAL A 55 14.13 -12.76 -1.54
N LEU A 56 13.95 -11.74 -2.39
CA LEU A 56 14.05 -10.33 -2.01
C LEU A 56 12.66 -9.73 -2.16
N SER A 57 12.23 -8.98 -1.16
CA SER A 57 10.91 -8.37 -1.10
C SER A 57 10.98 -6.99 -0.46
N THR A 58 9.98 -6.17 -0.75
CA THR A 58 9.82 -4.86 -0.11
C THR A 58 8.41 -4.77 0.44
N LEU A 59 8.31 -4.47 1.74
CA LEU A 59 7.07 -4.05 2.38
C LEU A 59 7.00 -2.53 2.30
N CYS A 60 6.01 -2.02 1.57
CA CYS A 60 5.75 -0.59 1.49
C CYS A 60 4.26 -0.28 1.58
N TRP A 61 3.94 0.84 2.22
CA TRP A 61 2.64 1.48 2.15
C TRP A 61 2.86 2.95 1.79
N ASN A 62 2.36 3.36 0.62
CA ASN A 62 2.48 4.72 0.08
C ASN A 62 1.12 5.43 0.05
#